data_AF-A0A914R5R4-F1
#
_entry.id   AF-A0A914R5R4-F1
#
_cell.length_a   1.000
_cell.length_b   1.000
_cell.length_c   1.000
_cell.angle_alpha   90.00
_cell.angle_beta   90.00
_cell.angle_gamma   90.00
#
_symmetry.space_group_name_H-M   'P 1'
#
loop_
_entity.id
_entity.type
_entity.pdbx_description
1 polymer ?
#
loop_
_entity_poly.entity_id
_entity_poly.type
_entity_poly.pdbx_seq_one_letter_code
_entity_poly.pdbx_strand_id
1 'polypeptide(L)'
;MLQAPATRAGPDGRAEDFAEEAKYFVECRILQRDVEVILEGVSNQNLVGSIVHPKGNIAEALLREGFAKCIDWSIALATSGPEPLRAAERIAKEKRVRLWRSYQPSNQLSADKRTFTAKVVEIVMGDALVVQKETGEEMKIWLSSVRPPRLIFILLFI
;
A
#
# COMPACT_ATOMS: atom_id res chain seq x y z
N MET A 1 7.48 -5.63 -1.32
CA MET A 1 6.11 -6.18 -1.19
C MET A 1 5.14 -5.26 -1.91
N LEU A 2 4.44 -5.76 -2.92
CA LEU A 2 3.38 -5.01 -3.59
C LEU A 2 2.05 -5.29 -2.91
N GLN A 3 1.18 -4.28 -2.80
CA GLN A 3 -0.18 -4.48 -2.31
C GLN A 3 -1.09 -4.69 -3.51
N ALA A 4 -1.48 -5.94 -3.75
CA ALA A 4 -2.61 -6.27 -4.59
C ALA A 4 -3.88 -6.31 -3.72
N PRO A 5 -5.05 -5.91 -4.26
CA PRO A 5 -6.30 -5.98 -3.53
C PRO A 5 -6.60 -7.43 -3.16
N ALA A 6 -6.85 -7.66 -1.88
CA ALA A 6 -7.07 -9.00 -1.37
C ALA A 6 -8.51 -9.45 -1.70
N THR A 7 -8.64 -10.66 -2.27
CA THR A 7 -9.95 -11.32 -2.41
C THR A 7 -10.51 -11.81 -1.09
N ARG A 8 -9.72 -11.78 -0.01
CA ARG A 8 -10.19 -12.08 1.34
C ARG A 8 -10.64 -10.78 1.99
N ALA A 9 -11.93 -10.74 2.28
CA ALA A 9 -12.65 -9.64 2.90
C ALA A 9 -11.83 -8.91 3.97
N GLY A 10 -11.81 -7.58 3.89
CA GLY A 10 -11.50 -6.75 5.05
C GLY A 10 -12.50 -6.99 6.19
N PRO A 11 -12.33 -6.35 7.35
CA PRO A 11 -13.21 -6.52 8.51
C PRO A 11 -14.71 -6.35 8.21
N ASP A 12 -15.06 -5.72 7.08
CA ASP A 12 -16.43 -5.47 6.60
C ASP A 12 -17.00 -6.54 5.65
N GLY A 13 -16.30 -7.66 5.40
CA GLY A 13 -16.85 -8.75 4.58
C GLY A 13 -16.81 -8.53 3.07
N ARG A 14 -16.40 -7.34 2.60
CA ARG A 14 -16.34 -6.99 1.16
C ARG A 14 -14.93 -7.18 0.60
N ALA A 15 -14.84 -7.78 -0.58
CA ALA A 15 -13.60 -7.81 -1.36
C ALA A 15 -13.20 -6.38 -1.76
N GLU A 16 -11.89 -6.09 -1.75
CA GLU A 16 -11.38 -4.80 -2.20
C GLU A 16 -11.72 -4.60 -3.69
N ASP A 17 -11.92 -3.34 -4.11
CA ASP A 17 -12.22 -3.02 -5.50
C ASP A 17 -11.17 -3.62 -6.45
N PHE A 18 -11.64 -4.29 -7.52
CA PHE A 18 -10.83 -4.98 -8.52
C PHE A 18 -10.06 -6.22 -8.02
N ALA A 19 -10.35 -6.74 -6.82
CA ALA A 19 -9.68 -7.93 -6.27
C ALA A 19 -9.90 -9.19 -7.11
N GLU A 20 -11.14 -9.44 -7.56
CA GLU A 20 -11.47 -10.63 -8.36
C GLU A 20 -10.82 -10.56 -9.74
N GLU A 21 -10.84 -9.39 -10.38
CA GLU A 21 -10.23 -9.16 -11.68
C GLU A 21 -8.70 -9.22 -11.59
N ALA A 22 -8.11 -8.74 -10.50
CA ALA A 22 -6.67 -8.88 -10.25
C ALA A 22 -6.28 -10.35 -10.10
N LYS A 23 -7.07 -11.14 -9.37
CA LYS A 23 -6.87 -12.58 -9.23
C LYS A 23 -6.95 -13.29 -10.58
N TYR A 24 -8.03 -13.04 -11.33
CA TYR A 24 -8.23 -13.63 -12.66
C TYR A 24 -7.10 -13.26 -13.62
N PHE A 25 -6.60 -12.02 -13.56
CA PHE A 25 -5.49 -11.54 -14.38
C PHE A 25 -4.22 -12.35 -14.17
N VAL A 26 -3.90 -12.69 -12.91
CA VAL A 26 -2.74 -13.50 -12.54
C VAL A 26 -2.98 -14.95 -12.93
N GLU A 27 -4.12 -15.53 -12.57
CA GLU A 27 -4.47 -16.92 -12.90
C GLU A 27 -4.30 -17.21 -14.39
N CYS A 28 -4.86 -16.36 -15.26
CA CYS A 28 -4.74 -16.54 -16.71
C CYS A 28 -3.30 -16.51 -17.25
N ARG A 29 -2.36 -15.92 -16.51
CA ARG A 29 -0.98 -15.69 -16.98
C ARG A 29 0.02 -16.68 -16.42
N ILE A 30 -0.15 -17.12 -15.18
CA ILE A 30 0.86 -17.94 -14.48
C ILE A 30 0.34 -19.29 -14.00
N LEU A 31 -0.98 -19.54 -14.02
CA LEU A 31 -1.50 -20.85 -13.60
C LEU A 31 -1.00 -21.93 -14.56
N GLN A 32 -0.42 -23.01 -13.99
CA GLN A 32 0.17 -24.13 -14.73
C GLN A 32 1.27 -23.70 -15.73
N ARG A 33 2.06 -22.67 -15.40
CA ARG A 33 3.22 -22.24 -16.18
C ARG A 33 4.51 -22.38 -15.38
N ASP A 34 5.59 -22.67 -16.08
CA ASP A 34 6.93 -22.65 -15.50
C ASP A 34 7.33 -21.19 -15.21
N VAL A 35 7.70 -20.93 -13.96
CA VAL A 35 8.09 -19.61 -13.47
C VAL A 35 9.34 -19.73 -12.61
N GLU A 36 10.15 -18.69 -12.63
CA GLU A 36 11.26 -18.52 -11.70
C GLU A 36 10.76 -17.78 -10.46
N VAL A 37 11.06 -18.32 -9.27
CA VAL A 37 10.65 -17.77 -7.98
C VAL A 37 11.89 -17.30 -7.23
N ILE A 38 11.91 -16.02 -6.88
CA ILE A 38 13.01 -15.38 -6.15
C ILE A 38 12.51 -15.01 -4.76
N LEU A 39 13.06 -15.64 -3.72
CA LEU A 39 12.69 -15.37 -2.33
C LEU A 39 13.48 -14.19 -1.76
N GLU A 40 12.78 -13.19 -1.25
CA GLU A 40 13.35 -11.94 -0.73
C GLU A 40 13.32 -11.89 0.80
N GLY A 41 12.41 -12.65 1.43
CA GLY A 41 12.36 -12.74 2.89
C GLY A 41 11.09 -13.39 3.42
N VAL A 42 10.85 -13.19 4.71
CA VAL A 42 9.67 -13.72 5.41
C VAL A 42 8.99 -12.59 6.17
N SER A 43 7.68 -12.47 6.03
CA SER A 43 6.87 -11.49 6.75
C SER A 43 5.69 -12.19 7.41
N ASN A 44 5.60 -12.14 8.74
CA ASN A 44 4.52 -12.75 9.53
C ASN A 44 4.17 -14.19 9.07
N GLN A 45 5.18 -15.05 8.99
CA GLN A 45 5.11 -16.45 8.51
C GLN A 45 4.82 -16.65 7.02
N ASN A 46 4.65 -15.58 6.23
CA ASN A 46 4.49 -15.65 4.79
C ASN A 46 5.83 -15.43 4.08
N LEU A 47 6.10 -16.22 3.03
CA LEU A 47 7.24 -15.99 2.15
C LEU A 47 6.96 -14.77 1.27
N VAL A 48 7.95 -13.90 1.16
CA VAL A 48 7.91 -12.71 0.30
C VAL A 48 8.92 -12.92 -0.81
N GLY A 49 8.51 -12.71 -2.05
CA GLY A 49 9.35 -12.92 -3.21
C GLY A 49 8.77 -12.37 -4.50
N SER A 50 9.58 -12.43 -5.54
CA SER A 50 9.26 -12.05 -6.91
C SER A 50 9.01 -13.28 -7.77
N ILE A 51 8.05 -13.20 -8.70
CA ILE A 51 7.74 -14.27 -9.67
C ILE A 51 8.06 -13.75 -11.07
N VAL A 52 9.03 -14.38 -11.72
CA VAL A 52 9.51 -14.03 -13.05
C VAL A 52 9.04 -15.10 -14.03
N HIS A 53 8.21 -14.70 -15.00
CA HIS A 53 7.80 -15.55 -16.11
C HIS A 53 8.70 -15.20 -17.32
N PRO A 54 8.90 -16.09 -18.33
CA PRO A 54 9.67 -15.77 -19.54
C PRO A 54 9.20 -14.53 -20.32
N LYS A 55 7.96 -14.06 -20.05
CA LYS A 55 7.37 -12.85 -20.63
C LYS A 55 7.53 -11.59 -19.75
N GLY A 56 8.21 -11.69 -18.61
CA GLY A 56 8.45 -10.62 -17.66
C GLY A 56 7.92 -10.90 -16.25
N ASN A 57 8.17 -9.95 -15.35
CA ASN A 57 7.74 -10.02 -13.96
C ASN A 57 6.23 -9.75 -13.83
N ILE A 58 5.49 -10.66 -13.19
CA ILE A 58 4.04 -10.52 -13.00
C ILE A 58 3.67 -9.30 -12.15
N ALA A 59 4.56 -8.91 -11.23
CA ALA A 59 4.45 -7.74 -10.38
C ALA A 59 4.32 -6.43 -11.20
N GLU A 60 5.16 -6.29 -12.22
CA GLU A 60 5.13 -5.13 -13.13
C GLU A 60 3.84 -5.10 -13.94
N ALA A 61 3.39 -6.27 -14.41
CA ALA A 61 2.15 -6.38 -15.18
C ALA A 61 0.92 -5.96 -14.35
N LEU A 62 0.87 -6.38 -13.08
CA LEU A 62 -0.19 -5.97 -12.14
C LEU A 62 -0.19 -4.46 -11.90
N LEU A 63 0.99 -3.87 -11.68
CA LEU A 63 1.12 -2.42 -11.47
C LEU A 63 0.72 -1.63 -12.70
N ARG A 64 1.16 -2.05 -13.89
CA ARG A 64 0.88 -1.38 -15.17
C ARG A 64 -0.61 -1.36 -15.52
N GLU A 65 -1.33 -2.41 -15.14
CA GLU A 65 -2.78 -2.48 -15.29
C GLU A 65 -3.52 -1.78 -14.14
N GLY A 66 -2.83 -1.30 -13.11
CA GLY A 66 -3.48 -0.64 -11.97
C GLY A 66 -4.26 -1.61 -11.08
N PHE A 67 -3.87 -2.89 -11.07
CA PHE A 67 -4.36 -3.90 -10.12
C PHE A 67 -3.52 -3.95 -8.84
N ALA A 68 -2.44 -3.17 -8.75
CA ALA A 68 -1.62 -3.10 -7.54
C ALA A 68 -1.09 -1.67 -7.35
N LYS A 69 -0.59 -1.41 -6.15
CA LYS A 69 0.17 -0.20 -5.82
C LYS A 69 1.53 -0.54 -5.23
N CYS A 70 2.49 0.33 -5.49
CA CYS A 70 3.81 0.30 -4.89
C CYS A 70 3.70 0.68 -3.40
N ILE A 71 4.35 -0.10 -2.53
CA ILE A 71 4.46 0.25 -1.10
C ILE A 71 5.88 0.69 -0.80
N ASP A 72 6.06 1.96 -0.46
CA ASP A 72 7.38 2.59 -0.33
C ASP A 72 8.32 1.91 0.68
N TRP A 73 7.81 1.37 1.78
CA TRP A 73 8.65 0.70 2.78
C TRP A 73 9.26 -0.63 2.30
N SER A 74 8.72 -1.25 1.26
CA SER A 74 9.13 -2.60 0.82
C SER A 74 9.48 -2.71 -0.66
N ILE A 75 9.33 -1.63 -1.43
CA ILE A 75 9.68 -1.61 -2.85
C ILE A 75 11.19 -1.68 -3.08
N ALA A 76 11.98 -1.21 -2.12
CA ALA A 76 13.45 -1.31 -2.16
C ALA A 76 13.97 -2.75 -1.99
N LEU A 77 13.14 -3.66 -1.49
CA LEU A 77 13.48 -5.07 -1.32
C LEU A 77 13.23 -5.92 -2.58
N ALA A 78 12.57 -5.36 -3.59
CA ALA A 78 12.25 -6.09 -4.82
C ALA A 78 13.52 -6.36 -5.63
N THR A 79 13.70 -7.60 -6.07
CA THR A 79 14.90 -8.07 -6.79
C THR A 79 15.13 -7.30 -8.10
N SER A 80 14.07 -6.91 -8.80
CA SER A 80 14.13 -6.07 -10.02
C SER A 80 14.47 -4.60 -9.74
N GLY A 81 14.63 -4.23 -8.47
CA GLY A 81 14.71 -2.86 -8.02
C GLY A 81 13.38 -2.12 -8.08
N PRO A 82 13.32 -0.93 -7.46
CA PRO A 82 12.10 -0.15 -7.36
C PRO A 82 11.73 0.59 -8.66
N GLU A 83 12.71 0.86 -9.53
CA GLU A 83 12.53 1.65 -10.74
C GLU A 83 11.51 1.07 -11.74
N PRO A 84 11.62 -0.20 -12.19
CA PRO A 84 10.65 -0.77 -13.13
C PRO A 84 9.23 -0.83 -12.55
N LEU A 85 9.11 -1.11 -11.25
CA LEU A 85 7.83 -1.14 -10.54
C LEU A 85 7.19 0.25 -10.46
N ARG A 86 7.96 1.29 -10.10
CA ARG A 86 7.46 2.67 -10.09
C ARG A 86 7.09 3.15 -11.49
N ALA A 87 7.87 2.79 -12.51
CA ALA A 87 7.55 3.13 -13.90
C ALA A 87 6.23 2.50 -14.34
N ALA A 88 5.99 1.23 -14.01
CA ALA A 88 4.73 0.54 -14.29
C ALA A 88 3.54 1.21 -13.57
N GLU A 89 3.70 1.56 -12.29
CA GLU A 89 2.67 2.27 -11.54
C GLU A 89 2.38 3.66 -12.12
N ARG A 90 3.42 4.39 -12.54
CA ARG A 90 3.25 5.71 -13.17
C ARG A 90 2.42 5.62 -14.45
N ILE A 91 2.67 4.62 -15.29
CA ILE A 91 1.86 4.38 -16.51
C ILE A 91 0.39 4.15 -16.14
N ALA A 92 0.11 3.40 -15.07
CA ALA A 92 -1.26 3.15 -14.63
C ALA A 92 -1.95 4.40 -14.09
N LYS A 93 -1.21 5.26 -13.37
CA LYS A 93 -1.65 6.58 -12.90
C LYS A 93 -1.96 7.52 -14.06
N GLU A 94 -1.07 7.61 -15.04
CA GLU A 94 -1.25 8.43 -16.25
C GLU A 94 -2.49 8.00 -17.04
N LYS A 95 -2.71 6.69 -17.18
CA LYS A 95 -3.88 6.12 -17.87
C LYS A 95 -5.16 6.16 -17.03
N ARG A 96 -5.08 6.52 -15.74
CA ARG A 96 -6.20 6.50 -14.78
C ARG A 96 -6.99 5.18 -14.82
N VAL A 97 -6.28 4.05 -14.82
CA VAL A 97 -6.90 2.72 -14.90
C VAL A 97 -7.18 2.15 -13.52
N ARG A 98 -8.32 1.45 -13.39
CA ARG A 98 -8.74 0.67 -12.21
C ARG A 98 -8.57 1.43 -10.89
N LEU A 99 -7.64 1.00 -10.02
CA LEU A 99 -7.35 1.66 -8.74
C LEU A 99 -7.00 3.15 -8.90
N TRP A 100 -6.53 3.56 -10.08
CA TRP A 100 -6.12 4.93 -10.39
C TRP A 100 -7.19 5.78 -11.10
N ARG A 101 -8.43 5.26 -11.31
CA ARG A 101 -9.52 6.00 -11.98
C ARG A 101 -9.84 7.33 -11.31
N SER A 102 -9.86 7.33 -9.98
CA SER A 102 -10.12 8.51 -9.15
C SER A 102 -8.86 9.08 -8.53
N TYR A 103 -7.67 8.71 -9.05
CA TYR A 103 -6.41 9.19 -8.50
C TYR A 103 -6.30 10.70 -8.63
N GLN A 104 -6.32 11.37 -7.48
CA GLN A 104 -5.83 12.73 -7.36
C GLN A 104 -4.38 12.63 -6.89
N PRO A 105 -3.42 13.30 -7.55
CA PRO A 105 -2.07 13.40 -7.02
C PRO A 105 -2.19 13.93 -5.60
N SER A 106 -1.82 13.11 -4.62
CA SER A 106 -1.68 13.61 -3.26
C SER A 106 -0.70 14.77 -3.33
N ASN A 107 -1.03 15.91 -2.73
CA ASN A 107 -0.10 17.01 -2.56
C ASN A 107 1.14 16.41 -1.88
N GLN A 108 2.16 16.10 -2.68
CA GLN A 108 3.45 15.69 -2.14
C GLN A 108 3.86 16.86 -1.25
N LEU A 109 4.02 16.61 0.05
CA LEU A 109 4.61 17.60 0.94
C LEU A 109 5.94 17.97 0.29
N SER A 110 6.02 19.20 -0.23
CA SER A 110 7.25 19.76 -0.79
C SER A 110 8.36 19.60 0.26
N ALA A 111 9.61 19.46 -0.16
CA ALA A 111 10.73 19.22 0.75
C ALA A 111 10.79 20.27 1.89
N ASP A 112 10.36 21.50 1.62
CA ASP A 112 10.25 22.61 2.58
C ASP A 112 9.13 22.47 3.61
N LYS A 113 8.18 21.54 3.41
CA LYS A 113 7.05 21.26 4.31
C LYS A 113 7.25 20.01 5.18
N ARG A 114 8.40 19.34 5.09
CA ARG A 114 8.68 18.11 5.89
C ARG A 114 8.83 18.38 7.38
N THR A 115 9.21 19.60 7.73
CA THR A 115 9.38 20.02 9.12
C THR A 115 8.61 21.32 9.32
N PHE A 116 7.69 21.33 10.27
CA PHE A 116 6.95 22.52 10.65
C PHE A 116 6.66 22.48 12.15
N THR A 117 6.59 23.65 12.77
CA THR A 117 6.16 23.77 14.16
C THR A 117 4.63 23.79 14.21
N ALA A 118 4.06 22.99 15.09
CA ALA A 118 2.63 22.95 15.34
C ALA A 118 2.36 22.65 16.81
N LYS A 119 1.22 23.11 17.32
CA LYS A 119 0.75 22.84 18.67
C LYS A 119 -0.10 21.57 18.66
N VAL A 120 0.20 20.62 19.54
CA VAL A 120 -0.68 19.45 19.74
C VAL A 120 -1.96 19.94 20.43
N VAL A 121 -3.11 19.73 19.80
CA VAL A 121 -4.42 20.16 20.31
C VAL A 121 -5.25 19.00 20.87
N GLU A 122 -5.04 17.78 20.36
CA GLU A 122 -5.74 16.59 20.82
C GLU A 122 -4.85 15.35 20.72
N ILE A 123 -4.94 14.46 21.71
CA ILE A 123 -4.40 13.10 21.61
C ILE A 123 -5.57 12.15 21.37
N VAL A 124 -5.61 11.57 20.16
CA VAL A 124 -6.69 10.64 19.77
C VAL A 124 -6.41 9.26 20.36
N MET A 125 -5.19 8.76 20.16
CA MET A 125 -4.69 7.47 20.65
C MET A 125 -3.18 7.56 20.91
N GLY A 126 -2.58 6.51 21.47
CA GLY A 126 -1.15 6.51 21.78
C GLY A 126 -0.22 6.71 20.57
N ASP A 127 -0.68 6.45 19.34
CA ASP A 127 0.04 6.69 18.08
C ASP A 127 -0.60 7.75 17.18
N ALA A 128 -1.70 8.38 17.59
CA ALA A 128 -2.45 9.30 16.75
C ALA A 128 -2.80 10.59 17.50
N LEU A 129 -2.40 11.73 16.94
CA LEU A 129 -2.53 13.05 17.55
C LEU A 129 -2.98 14.10 16.51
N VAL A 130 -3.70 15.12 16.96
CA VAL A 130 -4.11 16.27 16.14
C VAL A 130 -3.20 17.44 16.50
N VAL A 131 -2.60 18.04 15.48
CA VAL A 131 -1.79 19.25 15.62
C VAL A 131 -2.41 20.41 14.87
N GLN A 132 -2.27 21.61 15.40
CA GLN A 132 -2.68 22.87 14.81
C GLN A 132 -1.44 23.69 14.44
N LYS A 133 -1.34 24.10 13.18
CA LYS A 133 -0.29 25.04 12.72
C LYS A 133 -0.57 26.46 13.21
N GLU A 134 0.42 27.33 13.14
CA GLU A 134 0.24 28.78 13.40
C GLU A 134 -0.82 29.42 12.49
N THR A 135 -1.08 28.84 11.31
CA THR A 135 -2.13 29.26 10.38
C THR A 135 -3.54 28.91 10.86
N GLY A 136 -3.70 28.20 11.98
CA GLY A 136 -4.98 27.70 12.49
C GLY A 136 -5.47 26.39 11.83
N GLU A 137 -4.74 25.89 10.83
CA GLU A 137 -5.05 24.62 10.15
C GLU A 137 -4.75 23.44 11.08
N GLU A 138 -5.77 22.61 11.33
CA GLU A 138 -5.65 21.37 12.11
C GLU A 138 -5.41 20.16 11.21
N MET A 139 -4.55 19.24 11.66
CA MET A 139 -4.27 18.00 10.95
C MET A 139 -3.97 16.85 11.90
N LYS A 140 -4.42 15.66 11.51
CA LYS A 140 -4.16 14.42 12.24
C LYS A 140 -2.86 13.79 11.76
N ILE A 141 -1.98 13.46 12.69
CA ILE A 141 -0.68 12.85 12.48
C ILE A 141 -0.64 11.50 13.19
N TRP A 142 0.00 10.53 12.54
CA TRP A 142 0.30 9.23 13.13
C TRP A 142 1.81 9.11 13.36
N LEU A 143 2.20 8.57 14.51
CA LEU A 143 3.60 8.31 14.80
C LEU A 143 4.14 7.23 13.84
N SER A 144 5.29 7.51 13.24
CA SER A 144 5.98 6.52 12.42
C SER A 144 6.50 5.39 13.30
N SER A 145 6.25 4.14 12.89
CA SER A 145 6.83 2.93 13.50
C SER A 145 6.44 2.64 14.96
N VAL A 146 5.43 3.31 15.51
CA VAL A 146 4.91 3.06 16.87
C VAL A 146 3.47 2.57 16.78
N ARG A 147 3.17 1.46 17.46
CA ARG A 147 1.83 0.86 17.54
C ARG A 147 1.54 0.47 18.99
N PRO A 148 1.05 1.41 19.82
CA PRO A 148 0.79 1.13 21.21
C PRO A 148 -0.41 0.19 21.37
N PRO A 149 -0.55 -0.48 22.53
CA PRO A 149 -1.72 -1.29 22.84
C PRO A 149 -2.99 -0.47 22.68
N ARG A 150 -3.99 -1.03 21.98
CA ARG A 150 -5.28 -0.36 21.83
C ARG A 150 -6.06 -0.49 23.13
N LEU A 151 -6.58 0.62 23.63
CA LEU A 151 -7.59 0.61 24.69
C LEU A 151 -8.84 -0.08 24.14
N ILE A 152 -9.05 -1.32 24.56
CA ILE A 152 -10.31 -2.03 24.32
C ILE A 152 -11.27 -1.54 25.41
N PHE A 153 -12.19 -0.64 25.07
CA PHE A 153 -13.35 -0.41 25.92
C PHE A 153 -14.23 -1.65 25.84
N ILE A 154 -14.03 -2.58 26.79
CA ILE A 154 -15.02 -3.61 27.05
C ILE A 154 -16.16 -2.88 27.76
N LEU A 155 -17.23 -2.57 27.03
CA LEU A 155 -18.52 -2.25 27.64
C LEU A 155 -19.02 -3.51 28.36
N LEU A 156 -18.57 -3.72 29.59
CA LEU A 156 -19.23 -4.59 30.54
C LEU A 156 -20.54 -3.89 30.92
N PHE A 157 -21.61 -4.18 30.19
CA PHE A 157 -22.95 -4.07 30.74
C PHE A 157 -23.09 -5.18 31.79
N ILE A 158 -22.87 -4.82 33.06
CA ILE A 158 -23.38 -5.56 34.23
C ILE A 158 -24.42 -4.67 34.88
#